data_AF-A0A7I7Z0G8-F1
#
_entry.id   AF-A0A7I7Z0G8-F1
#
_cell.length_a   1.000
_cell.length_b   1.000
_cell.length_c   1.000
_cell.angle_alpha   90.00
_cell.angle_beta   90.00
_cell.angle_gamma   90.00
#
_symmetry.space_group_name_H-M   'P 1'
#
loop_
_entity.id
_entity.type
_entity.pdbx_description
1 polymer ?
#
loop_
_entity_poly.entity_id
_entity_poly.type
_entity_poly.pdbx_seq_one_letter_code
_entity_poly.pdbx_strand_id
1 'polypeptide(L)' 'MQKIYNSGHNQPVVFSHLYAIEYWTLMNTKNAKDSLATSHPLPNVGRVVITGNPMTGWTLVDWDGIRNFAG' A
#
# COMPACT_ATOMS: atom_id res chain seq x y z
N MET A 1 2.59 8.93 -5.90
CA MET A 1 2.74 9.42 -4.51
C MET A 1 3.50 10.73 -4.34
N GLN A 2 4.48 11.10 -5.18
CA GLN A 2 5.27 12.32 -4.92
C GLN A 2 4.46 13.64 -4.94
N LYS A 3 3.51 13.80 -5.87
CA LYS A 3 2.57 14.94 -5.87
C LYS A 3 1.69 15.00 -4.61
N ILE A 4 1.26 13.84 -4.11
CA ILE A 4 0.43 13.70 -2.91
C ILE A 4 1.26 14.04 -1.66
N TYR A 5 2.47 13.51 -1.55
CA TYR A 5 3.41 13.84 -0.47
C TYR A 5 3.72 15.35 -0.44
N ASN A 6 4.02 15.93 -1.62
CA ASN A 6 4.33 17.35 -1.76
C ASN A 6 3.13 18.28 -1.49
N SER A 7 1.91 17.74 -1.37
CA SER A 7 0.71 18.55 -1.09
C SER A 7 0.58 18.98 0.38
N GLY A 8 1.42 18.46 1.28
CA GLY A 8 1.39 18.81 2.70
C GLY A 8 0.23 18.21 3.50
N HIS A 9 -0.60 17.36 2.89
CA HIS A 9 -1.67 16.65 3.59
C HIS A 9 -1.11 15.49 4.43
N ASN A 10 -1.51 15.44 5.70
CA ASN A 10 -0.98 14.46 6.66
C ASN A 10 -1.45 13.01 6.41
N GLN A 11 -2.62 12.81 5.78
CA GLN A 11 -3.23 11.48 5.54
C GLN A 11 -4.07 11.46 4.24
N PRO A 12 -3.42 11.51 3.07
CA PRO A 12 -4.14 11.53 1.80
C PRO A 12 -4.76 10.16 1.48
N VAL A 13 -5.99 10.15 0.96
CA VAL A 13 -6.69 8.95 0.47
C VAL A 13 -6.68 8.95 -1.05
N VAL A 14 -6.32 7.81 -1.65
CA VAL A 14 -6.25 7.62 -3.11
C VAL A 14 -7.16 6.46 -3.50
N PHE A 15 -7.94 6.66 -4.57
CA PHE A 15 -8.77 5.62 -5.17
C PHE A 15 -8.19 5.24 -6.54
N SER A 16 -8.20 3.94 -6.84
CA SER A 16 -7.73 3.41 -8.13
C SER A 16 -8.36 2.03 -8.38
N HIS A 17 -7.88 1.33 -9.41
CA HIS A 17 -8.30 -0.02 -9.75
C HIS A 17 -7.48 -1.06 -8.99
N LEU A 18 -8.07 -2.25 -8.79
CA LEU A 18 -7.50 -3.39 -8.08
C LEU A 18 -6.01 -3.59 -8.36
N TYR A 19 -5.67 -3.96 -9.60
CA TYR A 19 -4.30 -4.27 -9.99
C TYR A 19 -3.35 -3.08 -9.84
N ALA A 20 -3.83 -1.85 -10.04
CA ALA A 20 -2.99 -0.67 -9.85
C ALA A 20 -2.60 -0.49 -8.38
N ILE A 21 -3.53 -0.70 -7.45
CA ILE A 21 -3.27 -0.59 -6.00
C ILE A 21 -2.35 -1.71 -5.54
N GLU A 22 -2.67 -2.95 -5.89
CA GLU A 22 -1.92 -4.13 -5.45
C GLU A 22 -0.48 -4.08 -5.93
N TYR A 23 -0.26 -4.03 -7.25
CA TYR A 23 1.10 -4.10 -7.79
C TYR A 23 1.92 -2.88 -7.45
N TRP A 24 1.33 -1.67 -7.43
CA TRP A 24 2.08 -0.50 -6.99
C TRP A 24 2.52 -0.65 -5.52
N THR A 25 1.65 -1.13 -4.63
CA THR A 25 1.99 -1.34 -3.21
C THR A 25 3.10 -2.37 -3.05
N LEU A 26 2.96 -3.54 -3.70
CA LEU A 26 3.93 -4.63 -3.60
C LEU A 26 5.30 -4.22 -4.13
N MET A 27 5.36 -3.49 -5.24
CA MET A 27 6.63 -3.02 -5.80
C MET A 27 7.30 -1.88 -5.02
N ASN A 28 6.56 -1.13 -4.19
CA ASN A 28 7.06 0.12 -3.58
C ASN A 28 7.17 0.07 -2.05
N THR A 29 6.68 -1.00 -1.40
CA THR A 29 6.80 -1.18 0.05
C THR A 29 7.88 -2.19 0.39
N LYS A 30 8.63 -1.93 1.46
CA LYS A 30 9.83 -2.73 1.79
C LYS A 30 9.53 -4.09 2.44
N ASN A 31 8.35 -4.26 3.00
CA ASN A 31 7.98 -5.37 3.88
C ASN A 31 6.78 -6.17 3.36
N ALA A 32 6.23 -5.81 2.20
CA ALA A 32 5.13 -6.56 1.61
C ALA A 32 5.64 -7.88 1.01
N LYS A 33 4.74 -8.85 0.93
CA LYS A 33 4.98 -10.14 0.29
C LYS A 33 4.18 -10.21 -0.99
N ASP A 34 4.82 -10.55 -2.11
CA ASP A 34 4.16 -10.63 -3.41
C ASP A 34 3.00 -11.65 -3.43
N SER A 35 3.07 -12.66 -2.56
CA SER A 35 2.01 -13.65 -2.38
C SER A 35 0.69 -13.06 -1.88
N LEU A 36 0.66 -11.81 -1.39
CA LEU A 36 -0.60 -11.15 -0.99
C LEU A 36 -1.55 -11.00 -2.18
N ALA A 37 -1.06 -10.72 -3.39
CA ALA A 37 -1.92 -10.55 -4.57
C ALA A 37 -2.67 -11.83 -4.97
N THR A 38 -2.21 -13.01 -4.54
CA THR A 38 -2.85 -14.29 -4.86
C THR A 38 -3.53 -14.94 -3.66
N SER A 39 -2.91 -14.86 -2.48
CA SER A 39 -3.45 -15.44 -1.25
C SER A 39 -4.56 -14.60 -0.61
N HIS A 40 -4.48 -13.27 -0.76
CA HIS A 40 -5.40 -12.31 -0.16
C HIS A 40 -5.62 -11.13 -1.13
N PRO A 41 -6.17 -11.37 -2.33
CA PRO A 41 -6.45 -10.28 -3.27
C PRO A 41 -7.43 -9.28 -2.65
N LEU A 42 -7.28 -8.00 -2.97
CA LEU A 42 -8.14 -6.96 -2.40
C LEU A 42 -9.58 -7.14 -2.93
N PRO A 43 -10.59 -7.19 -2.05
CA PRO A 43 -11.98 -7.19 -2.49
C PRO A 43 -12.36 -5.81 -3.05
N ASN A 44 -13.56 -5.73 -3.65
CA ASN A 44 -14.14 -4.42 -3.96
C ASN A 44 -14.25 -3.60 -2.66
N VAL A 45 -13.78 -2.35 -2.72
CA VAL A 45 -13.68 -1.45 -1.55
C VAL A 45 -12.61 -1.89 -0.53
N GLY A 46 -11.77 -2.86 -0.88
CA GLY A 46 -10.60 -3.25 -0.08
C GLY A 46 -9.63 -2.10 0.11
N ARG A 47 -8.94 -2.11 1.26
CA ARG A 47 -8.09 -0.99 1.69
C ARG A 47 -6.64 -1.40 1.89
N VAL A 48 -5.73 -0.52 1.47
CA VAL A 48 -4.30 -0.60 1.80
C VAL A 48 -3.90 0.65 2.58
N VAL A 49 -3.11 0.48 3.64
CA VAL A 49 -2.48 1.58 4.38
C VAL A 49 -0.98 1.40 4.33
N ILE A 50 -0.30 2.46 3.88
CA ILE A 50 1.16 2.54 3.88
C ILE A 50 1.62 3.78 4.66
N THR A 51 2.83 3.71 5.20
CA THR A 51 3.52 4.84 5.82
C THR A 51 4.89 5.03 5.18
N GLY A 52 5.50 6.20 5.38
CA GLY A 52 6.80 6.55 4.82
C GLY A 52 6.72 7.69 3.82
N ASN A 53 7.74 7.79 2.97
CA ASN A 53 7.86 8.86 2.00
C ASN A 53 8.79 8.45 0.82
N PRO A 54 8.84 9.23 -0.26
CA PRO A 54 9.68 8.92 -1.42
C PRO A 54 11.19 8.86 -1.13
N MET A 55 11.68 9.53 -0.07
CA MET A 55 13.11 9.58 0.26
C MET A 55 13.57 8.35 1.04
N THR A 56 12.75 7.90 2.00
CA THR A 56 13.07 6.77 2.88
C THR A 56 12.41 5.47 2.43
N GLY A 57 11.54 5.51 1.43
CA GLY A 57 10.71 4.39 0.98
C GLY A 57 9.42 4.21 1.79
N TRP A 58 8.55 3.33 1.32
CA TRP A 58 7.25 3.04 1.92
C TRP A 58 7.26 1.73 2.71
N THR A 59 6.41 1.64 3.71
CA THR A 59 6.18 0.45 4.53
C THR A 59 4.69 0.16 4.56
N LEU A 60 4.33 -1.08 4.25
CA LEU A 60 2.96 -1.59 4.35
C LEU A 60 2.57 -1.75 5.81
N VAL A 61 1.45 -1.16 6.20
CA VAL A 61 0.92 -1.15 7.57
C VAL A 61 -0.35 -2.00 7.68
N ASP A 62 -1.18 -1.96 6.64
CA ASP A 62 -2.46 -2.68 6.60
C ASP A 62 -2.74 -3.12 5.16
N TRP A 63 -3.01 -4.40 4.99
CA TRP A 63 -3.51 -5.00 3.76
C TRP A 63 -4.84 -5.65 4.05
N ASP A 64 -5.93 -4.90 3.84
CA ASP A 64 -7.31 -5.33 4.08
C ASP A 64 -7.53 -6.08 5.41
N GLY A 65 -6.92 -5.59 6.49
CA GLY A 65 -6.99 -6.18 7.82
C GLY A 65 -5.78 -7.04 8.22
N ILE A 66 -4.93 -7.44 7.28
CA ILE A 66 -3.64 -8.10 7.56
C ILE A 66 -2.63 -7.05 7.99
N ARG A 67 -2.04 -7.23 9.18
CA ARG A 67 -1.07 -6.30 9.79
C ARG A 67 0.22 -6.95 10.23
N ASN A 68 0.30 -8.28 10.17
CA ASN A 68 1.52 -9.01 10.44
C ASN A 68 2.10 -9.55 9.12
N PHE A 69 3.20 -8.94 8.70
CA PHE A 69 3.94 -9.33 7.49
C PHE A 69 5.23 -10.09 7.83
N ALA A 70 5.55 -10.25 9.11
CA ALA A 70 6.68 -11.06 9.55
C ALA A 70 6.30 -12.54 9.45
N GLY A 71 7.04 -13.29 8.65
CA GLY A 71 6.92 -14.73 8.46
C GLY A 71 7.84 -15.23 7.37
#